data_AF-A0AB73I1H1-F1
#
_entry.id   AF-A0AB73I1H1-F1
#
_cell.length_a   1.000
_cell.length_b   1.000
_cell.length_c   1.000
_cell.angle_alpha   90.00
_cell.angle_beta   90.00
_cell.angle_gamma   90.00
#
_symmetry.space_group_name_H-M   'P 1'
#
loop_
_entity.id
_entity.type
_entity.pdbx_description
1 polymer ?
#
loop_
_entity_poly.entity_id
_entity_poly.type
_entity_poly.pdbx_seq_one_letter_code
_entity_poly.pdbx_strand_id
1 'polypeptide(L)'
;MHPHLKKAAKAYAEETVFINLLADEPCPHRFSEIAPLKAALNSLKLRFIEILKSEGFSNSELKAAVLMFEFPEKYVDDYCSNCHSLLVNTAGKNYAHAVNYMGASISPNNALKALTSFAGTG
;
A
#
# COMPACT_ATOMS: atom_id res chain seq x y z
N MET A 1 8.73 -9.00 2.64
CA MET A 1 8.75 -7.58 2.21
C MET A 1 9.61 -7.43 0.98
N HIS A 2 9.18 -6.66 -0.02
CA HIS A 2 9.87 -6.59 -1.31
C HIS A 2 11.02 -5.57 -1.27
N PRO A 3 12.30 -6.00 -1.37
CA PRO A 3 13.45 -5.08 -1.34
C PRO A 3 13.43 -4.13 -2.54
N HIS A 4 12.79 -4.53 -3.63
CA HIS A 4 12.64 -3.73 -4.84
C HIS A 4 11.84 -2.44 -4.62
N LEU A 5 10.89 -2.42 -3.67
CA LEU A 5 10.08 -1.23 -3.42
C LEU A 5 10.92 -0.12 -2.75
N LYS A 6 11.70 -0.46 -1.72
CA LYS A 6 12.61 0.50 -1.06
C LYS A 6 13.75 0.93 -1.98
N LYS A 7 14.31 0.01 -2.79
CA LYS A 7 15.32 0.36 -3.81
C LYS A 7 14.77 1.33 -4.85
N ALA A 8 13.56 1.09 -5.33
CA ALA A 8 12.86 2.01 -6.23
C ALA A 8 12.64 3.37 -5.55
N ALA A 9 12.08 3.40 -4.35
CA ALA A 9 11.84 4.64 -3.61
C ALA A 9 13.13 5.46 -3.40
N LYS A 10 14.25 4.80 -3.02
CA LYS A 10 15.57 5.44 -2.89
C LYS A 10 16.05 6.09 -4.19
N ALA A 11 15.85 5.43 -5.35
CA ALA A 11 16.24 5.97 -6.65
C ALA A 11 15.49 7.26 -7.02
N TYR A 12 14.32 7.49 -6.44
CA TYR A 12 13.49 8.68 -6.64
C TYR A 12 13.45 9.62 -5.42
N ALA A 13 14.33 9.40 -4.42
CA ALA A 13 14.36 10.15 -3.17
C ALA A 13 13.01 10.21 -2.42
N GLU A 14 12.24 9.12 -2.48
CA GLU A 14 10.94 9.01 -1.82
C GLU A 14 11.06 8.27 -0.49
N GLU A 15 10.54 8.89 0.57
CA GLU A 15 10.42 8.26 1.89
C GLU A 15 9.12 7.46 2.04
N THR A 16 8.15 7.72 1.17
CA THR A 16 6.83 7.07 1.18
C THR A 16 6.37 6.72 -0.22
N VAL A 17 5.76 5.54 -0.37
CA VAL A 17 5.13 5.10 -1.62
C VAL A 17 3.69 4.70 -1.36
N PHE A 18 2.77 5.22 -2.17
CA PHE A 18 1.34 4.88 -2.14
C PHE A 18 1.00 3.92 -3.27
N ILE A 19 0.18 2.91 -2.97
CA ILE A 19 -0.30 1.89 -3.90
C ILE A 19 -1.83 1.83 -3.79
N ASN A 20 -2.54 2.04 -4.90
CA ASN A 20 -3.98 1.82 -4.98
C ASN A 20 -4.25 0.39 -5.49
N LEU A 21 -4.83 -0.45 -4.64
CA LEU A 21 -5.15 -1.84 -4.98
C LEU A 21 -6.43 -1.97 -5.83
N LEU A 22 -7.24 -0.91 -5.95
CA LEU A 22 -8.39 -0.88 -6.84
C LEU A 22 -8.06 -0.34 -8.23
N ALA A 23 -6.91 0.31 -8.42
CA ALA A 23 -6.49 0.81 -9.73
C ALA A 23 -6.19 -0.34 -10.70
N ASP A 24 -6.47 -0.17 -11.99
CA ASP A 24 -6.19 -1.17 -13.03
C ASP A 24 -4.71 -1.61 -13.01
N GLU A 25 -3.81 -0.63 -12.98
CA GLU A 25 -2.38 -0.82 -12.77
C GLU A 25 -1.98 -0.28 -11.38
N PRO A 26 -1.71 -1.15 -10.39
CA PRO A 26 -1.34 -0.73 -9.03
C PRO A 26 0.10 -0.23 -8.94
N CYS A 27 0.97 -0.56 -9.92
CA CYS A 27 2.35 -0.08 -9.93
C CYS A 27 2.42 1.39 -10.33
N PRO A 28 3.00 2.29 -9.50
CA PRO A 28 3.19 3.68 -9.89
C PRO A 28 3.99 3.79 -11.20
N HIS A 29 3.60 4.69 -12.10
CA HIS A 29 4.20 4.83 -13.43
C HIS A 29 5.72 5.02 -13.39
N ARG A 30 6.22 5.78 -12.41
CA ARG A 30 7.66 6.00 -12.17
C ARG A 30 8.44 4.71 -11.86
N PHE A 31 7.77 3.64 -11.42
CA PHE A 31 8.39 2.34 -11.16
C PHE A 31 8.07 1.30 -12.24
N SER A 32 7.42 1.70 -13.34
CA SER A 32 6.92 0.79 -14.38
C SER A 32 8.01 -0.06 -15.06
N GLU A 33 9.24 0.46 -15.14
CA GLU A 33 10.38 -0.24 -15.73
C GLU A 33 10.97 -1.32 -14.80
N ILE A 34 10.60 -1.33 -13.52
CA ILE A 34 11.07 -2.30 -12.54
C ILE A 34 10.17 -3.53 -12.59
N ALA A 35 10.37 -4.38 -13.60
CA ALA A 35 9.51 -5.54 -13.88
C ALA A 35 9.20 -6.43 -12.64
N PRO A 36 10.17 -6.77 -11.76
CA PRO A 36 9.86 -7.56 -10.55
C PRO A 36 8.92 -6.85 -9.58
N LEU A 37 9.04 -5.52 -9.45
CA LEU A 37 8.18 -4.73 -8.58
C LEU A 37 6.77 -4.64 -9.16
N LYS A 38 6.65 -4.42 -10.48
CA LYS A 38 5.37 -4.45 -11.18
C LYS A 38 4.64 -5.78 -10.99
N ALA A 39 5.34 -6.90 -11.16
CA ALA A 39 4.78 -8.24 -10.96
C ALA A 39 4.34 -8.47 -9.50
N ALA A 40 5.14 -8.02 -8.54
CA ALA A 40 4.84 -8.12 -7.11
C ALA A 40 3.57 -7.33 -6.73
N LEU A 41 3.44 -6.09 -7.20
CA LEU A 41 2.28 -5.24 -6.90
C LEU A 41 0.99 -5.76 -7.55
N ASN A 42 1.09 -6.31 -8.75
CA ASN A 42 -0.03 -7.00 -9.40
C ASN A 42 -0.44 -8.27 -8.63
N SER A 43 0.52 -9.06 -8.18
CA SER A 43 0.26 -10.24 -7.33
C SER A 43 -0.40 -9.85 -6.00
N LEU A 44 0.04 -8.73 -5.41
CA LEU A 44 -0.56 -8.18 -4.18
C LEU A 44 -2.01 -7.75 -4.39
N LYS A 45 -2.32 -7.07 -5.51
CA LYS A 45 -3.70 -6.72 -5.90
C LYS A 45 -4.57 -7.96 -6.05
N LEU A 46 -4.09 -8.98 -6.77
CA LEU A 46 -4.83 -10.24 -6.96
C LEU A 46 -5.10 -10.91 -5.61
N ARG A 47 -4.08 -11.01 -4.75
CA ARG A 47 -4.21 -11.61 -3.43
C ARG A 47 -5.21 -10.85 -2.55
N PHE A 48 -5.19 -9.52 -2.60
CA PHE A 48 -6.16 -8.69 -1.89
C PHE A 48 -7.60 -8.98 -2.34
N ILE A 49 -7.84 -9.06 -3.66
CA ILE A 49 -9.17 -9.38 -4.21
C ILE A 49 -9.61 -10.78 -3.79
N GLU A 50 -8.71 -11.77 -3.77
CA GLU A 50 -9.01 -13.11 -3.27
C GLU A 50 -9.44 -13.10 -1.80
N ILE A 51 -8.72 -12.35 -0.96
CA ILE A 51 -9.05 -12.21 0.47
C ILE A 51 -10.42 -11.54 0.64
N LEU A 52 -10.71 -10.46 -0.10
CA LEU A 52 -12.04 -9.83 -0.04
C LEU A 52 -13.16 -10.82 -0.36
N LYS A 53 -12.99 -11.58 -1.46
CA LYS A 53 -13.98 -12.57 -1.88
C LYS A 53 -14.14 -13.70 -0.86
N SER A 54 -13.05 -14.16 -0.25
CA SER A 54 -13.13 -15.22 0.78
C SER A 54 -13.87 -14.76 2.04
N GLU A 55 -13.79 -13.47 2.36
CA GLU A 55 -14.52 -12.82 3.46
C GLU A 55 -15.95 -12.41 3.06
N GLY A 56 -16.41 -12.72 1.83
CA GLY A 56 -17.76 -12.43 1.36
C GLY A 56 -17.97 -11.01 0.82
N PHE A 57 -16.89 -10.26 0.57
CA PHE A 57 -16.93 -8.90 0.04
C PHE A 57 -16.60 -8.83 -1.46
N SER A 58 -17.25 -7.89 -2.14
CA SER A 58 -16.92 -7.47 -3.51
C SER A 58 -16.01 -6.23 -3.51
N ASN A 59 -15.14 -6.11 -4.50
CA ASN A 59 -14.33 -4.91 -4.69
C ASN A 59 -15.19 -3.66 -4.96
N SER A 60 -16.40 -3.82 -5.51
CA SER A 60 -17.37 -2.75 -5.74
C SER A 60 -17.92 -2.12 -4.47
N GLU A 61 -17.77 -2.79 -3.31
CA GLU A 61 -18.18 -2.27 -2.00
C GLU A 61 -17.13 -1.35 -1.38
N LEU A 62 -15.96 -1.23 -2.02
CA LEU A 62 -14.89 -0.35 -1.61
C LEU A 62 -14.84 0.88 -2.50
N LYS A 63 -14.81 2.05 -1.86
CA LYS A 63 -14.47 3.31 -2.50
C LYS A 63 -12.95 3.44 -2.66
N ALA A 64 -12.17 2.94 -1.71
CA ALA A 64 -10.71 2.97 -1.77
C ALA A 64 -10.09 1.77 -1.07
N ALA A 65 -8.95 1.29 -1.60
CA ALA A 65 -8.06 0.36 -0.94
C ALA A 65 -6.62 0.78 -1.21
N VAL A 66 -6.00 1.43 -0.22
CA VAL A 66 -4.70 2.09 -0.36
C VAL A 66 -3.72 1.47 0.61
N LEU A 67 -2.51 1.20 0.13
CA LEU A 67 -1.35 0.92 0.96
C LEU A 67 -0.37 2.09 0.88
N MET A 68 0.22 2.46 2.00
CA MET A 68 1.34 3.39 2.09
C MET A 68 2.51 2.66 2.75
N PHE A 69 3.61 2.56 2.02
CA PHE A 69 4.87 2.07 2.53
C PHE A 69 5.74 3.26 2.92
N GLU A 70 6.22 3.27 4.15
CA GLU A 70 7.09 4.29 4.70
C GLU A 70 8.47 3.66 4.98
N PHE A 71 9.54 4.35 4.61
CA PHE A 71 10.91 3.87 4.74
C PHE A 71 11.72 4.74 5.71
N PRO A 72 11.49 4.63 7.04
CA PRO A 72 12.27 5.39 8.02
C PRO A 72 13.78 5.22 7.87
N GLU A 73 14.55 6.30 7.98
CA GLU A 73 16.02 6.28 7.88
C GLU A 73 16.69 5.33 8.87
N LYS A 74 16.08 5.16 10.06
CA LYS A 74 16.55 4.21 11.08
C LYS A 74 16.62 2.76 10.60
N TYR A 75 15.93 2.42 9.50
CA TYR A 75 15.97 1.10 8.91
C TYR A 75 17.08 1.03 7.86
N VAL A 76 18.18 0.38 8.21
CA VAL A 76 19.35 0.22 7.33
C VAL A 76 19.05 -0.72 6.15
N ASP A 77 18.21 -1.74 6.37
CA ASP A 77 17.91 -2.77 5.38
C ASP A 77 16.78 -2.37 4.41
N ASP A 78 16.95 -2.71 3.12
CA ASP A 78 15.95 -2.56 2.06
C ASP A 78 14.69 -3.42 2.28
N TYR A 79 14.77 -4.45 3.13
CA TYR A 79 13.63 -5.25 3.53
C TYR A 79 12.75 -4.60 4.60
N CYS A 80 13.13 -3.44 5.14
CA CYS A 80 12.45 -2.81 6.28
C CYS A 80 11.67 -1.55 5.87
N SER A 81 10.38 -1.53 6.21
CA SER A 81 9.40 -0.48 5.95
C SER A 81 8.25 -0.63 6.95
N ASN A 82 7.53 0.47 7.20
CA ASN A 82 6.23 0.39 7.81
C ASN A 82 5.19 0.32 6.70
N CYS A 83 4.20 -0.55 6.83
CA CYS A 83 3.08 -0.64 5.91
C CYS A 83 1.83 -0.15 6.63
N HIS A 84 1.20 0.86 6.04
CA HIS A 84 -0.05 1.42 6.50
C HIS A 84 -1.11 1.13 5.45
N SER A 85 -2.29 0.66 5.85
CA SER A 85 -3.39 0.32 4.96
C SER A 85 -4.63 1.13 5.32
N LEU A 86 -5.35 1.59 4.30
CA LEU A 86 -6.67 2.20 4.42
C LEU A 86 -7.64 1.51 3.46
N LEU A 87 -8.72 0.99 4.01
CA LEU A 87 -9.91 0.61 3.25
C LEU A 87 -11.01 1.62 3.55
N VAL A 88 -11.70 2.08 2.52
CA VAL A 88 -12.89 2.94 2.64
C VAL A 88 -14.02 2.23 1.95
N ASN A 89 -15.10 1.91 2.68
CA ASN A 89 -16.28 1.33 2.04
C ASN A 89 -17.11 2.42 1.33
N THR A 90 -18.07 2.01 0.50
CA THR A 90 -18.97 2.93 -0.22
C THR A 90 -19.85 3.78 0.71
N ALA A 91 -20.09 3.32 1.94
CA ALA A 91 -20.78 4.10 2.98
C ALA A 91 -19.88 5.14 3.68
N GLY A 92 -18.59 5.23 3.32
CA GLY A 92 -17.64 6.21 3.86
C GLY A 92 -16.98 5.81 5.19
N LYS A 93 -17.15 4.56 5.64
CA LYS A 93 -16.47 4.04 6.83
C LYS A 93 -15.03 3.68 6.49
N ASN A 94 -14.11 4.19 7.30
CA ASN A 94 -12.68 3.97 7.18
C ASN A 94 -12.22 2.83 8.08
N TYR A 95 -11.41 1.94 7.52
CA TYR A 95 -10.70 0.89 8.23
C TYR A 95 -9.21 1.08 7.99
N ALA A 96 -8.50 1.50 9.03
CA ALA A 96 -7.07 1.75 8.96
C ALA A 96 -6.32 0.76 9.83
N HIS A 97 -5.19 0.28 9.32
CA HIS A 97 -4.27 -0.57 10.06
C HIS A 97 -2.84 -0.22 9.68
N ALA A 98 -1.89 -0.48 10.57
CA ALA A 98 -0.49 -0.27 10.27
C ALA A 98 0.37 -1.30 10.99
N VAL A 99 1.39 -1.79 10.30
CA VAL A 99 2.36 -2.76 10.80
C VAL A 99 3.77 -2.32 10.46
N ASN A 100 4.73 -2.66 11.32
CA ASN A 100 6.15 -2.55 10.97
C ASN A 100 6.62 -3.75 10.14
N TYR A 101 7.89 -3.75 9.76
CA TYR A 101 8.50 -4.83 8.97
C TYR A 101 8.51 -6.21 9.65
N MET A 102 8.31 -6.26 10.97
CA MET A 102 8.16 -7.51 11.74
C MET A 102 6.70 -7.97 11.86
N GLY A 103 5.75 -7.22 11.28
CA GLY A 103 4.31 -7.50 11.40
C GLY A 103 3.68 -7.02 12.71
N ALA A 104 4.43 -6.34 13.58
CA ALA A 104 3.88 -5.79 14.81
C ALA A 104 3.04 -4.54 14.50
N SER A 105 1.85 -4.45 15.10
CA SER A 105 0.97 -3.29 14.93
C SER A 105 1.63 -2.01 15.43
N ILE A 106 1.48 -0.94 14.64
CA ILE A 106 1.95 0.40 14.97
C ILE A 106 0.77 1.39 14.85
N SER A 107 0.90 2.58 15.45
CA SER A 107 -0.18 3.58 15.39
C SER A 107 -0.34 4.13 13.96
N PRO A 108 -1.55 4.05 13.37
CA PRO A 108 -1.80 4.58 12.02
C PRO A 108 -2.08 6.09 12.02
N ASN A 109 -2.15 6.76 13.18
CA ASN A 109 -2.72 8.12 13.30
C ASN A 109 -2.04 9.17 12.41
N ASN A 110 -0.71 9.11 12.26
CA ASN A 110 0.01 10.08 11.42
C ASN A 110 -0.15 9.76 9.93
N ALA A 111 -0.27 8.48 9.57
CA ALA A 111 -0.44 8.01 8.20
C ALA A 111 -1.87 8.18 7.67
N LEU A 112 -2.86 8.17 8.56
CA LEU A 112 -4.27 8.20 8.19
C LEU A 112 -4.66 9.44 7.37
N LYS A 113 -4.09 10.61 7.70
CA LYS A 113 -4.33 11.85 6.96
C LYS A 113 -3.82 11.74 5.52
N ALA A 114 -2.60 11.21 5.34
CA ALA A 114 -1.99 11.04 4.02
C ALA A 114 -2.75 9.99 3.18
N LEU A 115 -3.07 8.85 3.79
CA LEU A 115 -3.88 7.79 3.16
C LEU A 115 -5.26 8.30 2.72
N THR A 116 -5.94 9.07 3.57
CA THR A 116 -7.26 9.62 3.24
C THR A 116 -7.19 10.65 2.11
N SER A 117 -6.15 11.49 2.11
CA SER A 117 -5.91 12.44 1.00
C SER A 117 -5.70 11.72 -0.32
N PHE A 118 -4.88 10.66 -0.33
CA PHE A 118 -4.63 9.86 -1.54
C PHE A 118 -5.86 9.06 -1.99
N ALA A 119 -6.64 8.53 -1.05
CA ALA A 119 -7.90 7.84 -1.35
C ALA A 119 -8.94 8.77 -2.00
N GLY A 120 -8.85 10.09 -1.78
CA GLY A 120 -9.75 11.09 -2.37
C GLY A 120 -9.34 11.60 -3.76
N THR A 121 -8.15 11.24 -4.25
CA THR A 121 -7.63 11.68 -5.56
C THR A 121 -7.90 10.69 -6.71
N GLY A 122 -8.68 9.64 -6.45
CA GLY A 122 -9.05 8.60 -7.42
C GLY A 122 -10.40 8.85 -8.07
#